data_AF-A0A958R7L5-F1
#
_entry.id   AF-A0A958R7L5-F1
#
_cell.length_a   1.000
_cell.length_b   1.000
_cell.length_c   1.000
_cell.angle_alpha   90.00
_cell.angle_beta   90.00
_cell.angle_gamma   90.00
#
_symmetry.space_group_name_H-M   'P 1'
#
loop_
_entity.id
_entity.type
_entity.pdbx_description
1 polymer ?
#
loop_
_entity_poly.entity_id
_entity_poly.type
_entity_poly.pdbx_seq_one_letter_code
_entity_poly.pdbx_strand_id
1 'polypeptide(L)' 'MKSLILLFQQTDIEKKMAEAPDSSYEIGVVIGSYLPFVVLAVVAYGIYYYNKKRREEE' A
#
# COMPACT_ATOMS: atom_id res chain seq x y z
N MET A 1 -7.84 -17.32 7.82
CA MET A 1 -8.10 -16.21 6.87
C MET A 1 -8.57 -14.93 7.59
N LYS A 2 -7.84 -14.46 8.61
CA LYS A 2 -8.14 -13.17 9.31
C LYS A 2 -6.88 -12.31 9.45
N SER A 3 -5.69 -12.92 9.47
CA SER A 3 -4.42 -12.22 9.72
C SER A 3 -3.98 -11.24 8.64
N LEU A 4 -4.31 -11.47 7.36
CA LEU A 4 -3.93 -10.55 6.27
C LEU A 4 -4.81 -9.29 6.24
N ILE A 5 -6.07 -9.41 6.67
CA ILE A 5 -7.01 -8.27 6.73
C ILE A 5 -6.68 -7.39 7.95
N LEU A 6 -6.16 -7.96 9.04
CA LEU A 6 -5.74 -7.22 10.23
C LEU A 6 -4.59 -6.22 9.95
N LEU A 7 -3.69 -6.53 8.99
CA LEU A 7 -2.66 -5.58 8.54
C LEU A 7 -3.25 -4.34 7.83
N PHE A 8 -4.45 -4.47 7.27
CA PHE A 8 -5.16 -3.39 6.58
C PHE A 8 -6.23 -2.70 7.43
N GLN A 9 -6.69 -3.30 8.54
CA GLN A 9 -7.93 -2.87 9.21
C GLN A 9 -7.77 -2.13 10.54
N GLN A 10 -6.57 -1.98 11.11
CA GLN A 10 -6.42 -1.25 12.39
C GLN A 10 -5.16 -0.39 12.45
N THR A 11 -5.01 0.53 11.49
CA THR A 11 -4.23 1.74 11.75
C THR A 11 -5.24 2.80 12.16
N ASP A 12 -5.33 3.08 13.45
CA ASP A 12 -6.11 4.21 13.98
C ASP A 12 -5.41 5.51 13.53
N ILE A 13 -5.53 5.84 12.23
CA ILE A 13 -4.78 6.91 11.55
C ILE A 13 -5.05 8.23 12.27
N GLU A 14 -6.30 8.48 12.64
CA GLU A 14 -6.71 9.67 13.39
C GLU A 14 -5.97 9.77 14.73
N LYS A 15 -5.86 8.67 15.48
CA LYS A 15 -5.11 8.64 16.73
C LYS A 15 -3.60 8.87 16.50
N LYS A 16 -3.02 8.26 15.46
CA LYS A 16 -1.61 8.45 15.10
C LYS A 16 -1.29 9.86 14.61
N MET A 17 -2.24 10.52 13.95
CA MET A 17 -2.11 11.92 13.56
C MET A 17 -2.24 12.84 14.78
N ALA A 18 -3.18 12.57 15.69
CA ALA A 18 -3.38 13.37 16.90
C ALA A 18 -2.21 13.25 17.91
N GLU A 19 -1.54 12.10 17.95
CA GLU A 19 -0.38 11.84 18.80
C GLU A 19 0.96 12.10 18.08
N ALA A 20 0.95 12.67 16.87
CA ALA A 20 2.14 12.90 16.09
C ALA A 20 3.06 13.94 16.77
N PRO A 21 4.33 13.61 17.02
CA PRO A 21 5.27 14.54 17.67
C PRO A 21 5.75 15.67 16.75
N ASP A 22 5.66 15.45 15.43
CA ASP A 22 6.09 16.40 14.40
C ASP A 22 5.36 16.14 13.07
N SER A 23 5.49 17.08 12.14
CA SER A 23 4.89 17.00 10.80
C SER A 23 5.48 15.88 9.93
N SER A 24 6.70 15.43 10.19
CA SER A 24 7.33 14.36 9.42
C SER A 24 6.71 13.00 9.77
N TYR A 25 6.32 12.79 11.02
CA TYR A 25 5.59 11.62 11.48
C TYR A 25 4.21 11.54 10.84
N GLU A 26 3.45 12.64 10.78
CA GLU A 26 2.15 12.70 10.11
C GLU A 26 2.26 12.29 8.63
N ILE A 27 3.26 12.83 7.93
CA ILE A 27 3.54 12.48 6.52
C ILE A 27 3.86 10.98 6.42
N GLY A 28 4.65 10.44 7.34
CA GLY A 28 4.94 9.00 7.40
C GLY A 28 3.68 8.14 7.60
N VAL A 29 2.75 8.58 8.46
CA VAL A 29 1.46 7.91 8.70
C VAL A 29 0.59 7.92 7.43
N VAL A 30 0.52 9.06 6.74
CA VAL A 30 -0.24 9.21 5.48
C VAL A 30 0.38 8.38 4.36
N ILE A 31 1.70 8.42 4.17
CA ILE A 31 2.37 7.60 3.15
C ILE A 31 2.19 6.11 3.46
N GLY A 32 2.34 5.72 4.73
CA GLY A 32 2.17 4.35 5.18
C GLY A 32 0.76 3.80 4.95
N SER A 33 -0.27 4.65 5.03
CA SER A 33 -1.65 4.22 4.77
C SER A 33 -1.94 4.01 3.28
N TYR A 34 -1.27 4.75 2.39
CA TYR A 34 -1.41 4.57 0.94
C TYR A 34 -0.49 3.49 0.36
N LEU A 35 0.59 3.13 1.06
CA LEU A 35 1.59 2.14 0.61
C LEU A 35 0.97 0.81 0.11
N PRO A 36 -0.05 0.23 0.77
CA PRO A 36 -0.64 -1.02 0.30
C PRO A 36 -1.29 -0.91 -1.08
N PHE A 37 -1.86 0.25 -1.43
CA PHE A 37 -2.43 0.49 -2.76
C PHE A 37 -1.33 0.60 -3.83
N VAL A 38 -0.19 1.20 -3.49
CA VAL A 38 0.99 1.24 -4.38
C VAL A 38 1.50 -0.17 -4.66
N VAL A 39 1.54 -1.03 -3.64
CA VAL A 39 1.91 -2.45 -3.81
C VAL A 39 0.96 -3.14 -4.79
N LEU A 40 -0.35 -2.94 -4.66
CA LEU A 40 -1.33 -3.51 -5.60
C LEU A 40 -1.13 -2.99 -7.03
N ALA A 41 -0.83 -1.70 -7.20
CA ALA A 41 -0.55 -1.11 -8.52
C ALA A 41 0.70 -1.71 -9.16
N VAL A 42 1.78 -1.92 -8.38
CA VAL A 42 3.00 -2.58 -8.85
C VAL A 42 2.74 -4.03 -9.24
N VAL A 43 1.97 -4.78 -8.45
CA VAL A 43 1.58 -6.15 -8.77
C VAL A 43 0.76 -6.19 -10.06
N ALA A 44 -0.24 -5.31 -10.21
CA ALA A 44 -1.05 -5.22 -11.41
C ALA A 44 -0.19 -4.88 -12.65
N TYR A 45 0.75 -3.95 -12.51
CA TYR A 45 1.69 -3.61 -13.57
C TYR A 45 2.60 -4.78 -13.93
N GLY A 46 3.10 -5.52 -12.93
CA GLY A 46 3.90 -6.72 -13.15
C GLY A 46 3.15 -7.80 -13.92
N ILE A 47 1.87 -8.02 -13.58
CA ILE A 47 0.99 -8.95 -14.32
C ILE A 47 0.77 -8.47 -15.75
N TYR A 48 0.49 -7.18 -15.96
CA TYR A 48 0.34 -6.59 -17.29
C TYR A 48 1.61 -6.78 -18.12
N TYR A 49 2.78 -6.44 -17.56
CA TYR A 49 4.06 -6.53 -18.26
C TYR A 49 4.40 -7.98 -18.64
N TYR A 50 4.22 -8.92 -17.71
CA TYR A 50 4.44 -10.35 -17.97
C TYR A 50 3.53 -10.86 -19.08
N ASN A 51 2.24 -10.53 -19.04
CA ASN A 51 1.27 -10.94 -20.06
C ASN A 51 1.51 -10.26 -21.41
N LYS A 52 1.95 -8.99 -21.41
CA LYS A 52 2.33 -8.27 -22.63
C LYS A 52 3.52 -8.94 -23.31
N LYS A 53 4.59 -9.23 -22.56
CA LYS A 53 5.79 -9.90 -23.08
C LYS A 53 5.46 -11.26 -23.70
N ARG A 54 4.58 -12.04 -23.06
CA ARG A 54 4.15 -13.34 -23.60
C ARG A 54 3.35 -13.26 -24.90
N ARG A 55 2.63 -12.16 -25.14
CA ARG A 55 1.89 -11.92 -26.39
C ARG A 55 2.75 -11.37 -27.51
N GLU A 56 3.91 -10.80 -27.19
CA GLU A 56 4.90 -10.34 -28.17
C GLU A 56 5.86 -11.47 -28.60
N GLU A 57 5.95 -12.54 -27.80
CA GLU A 57 6.73 -13.77 -28.12
C GLU A 57 5.93 -14.83 -28.91
N GLU A 58 4.61 -14.68 -29.03
CA GLU A 58 3.70 -15.46 -29.92
C GLU A 58 3.55 -14.79 -31.30
#